data_AF-A0A3A9K1C9-F1
#
_entry.id   AF-A0A3A9K1C9-F1
#
_cell.length_a   1.000
_cell.length_b   1.000
_cell.length_c   1.000
_cell.angle_alpha   90.00
_cell.angle_beta   90.00
_cell.angle_gamma   90.00
#
_symmetry.space_group_name_H-M   'P 1'
#
loop_
_entity.id
_entity.type
_entity.pdbx_description
1 polymer ?
#
loop_
_entity_poly.entity_id
_entity_poly.type
_entity_poly.pdbx_seq_one_letter_code
_entity_poly.pdbx_strand_id
1 'polypeptide(L)'
;MPVPAEELDLDYQPQSTVNEQADTNEQTSFFEEDQAPEAADRAEPTPSPEKIPYSEIVAYLNDSTGKHFQATAVKTRDLIKARWRAHPNQDHFEKVIDTKTDQWLNDPTMNKFLRPETLFGPKFESYLNEGTTPIETDFEKYLKELE
;
A
#
# COMPACT_ATOMS: atom_id res chain seq x y z
N MET A 1 -35.14 -46.49 -25.51
CA MET A 1 -35.38 -46.53 -26.96
C MET A 1 -34.32 -45.67 -27.63
N PRO A 2 -33.49 -46.23 -28.52
CA PRO A 2 -32.51 -45.49 -29.31
C PRO A 2 -33.08 -45.14 -30.69
N VAL A 3 -32.75 -43.97 -31.21
CA VAL A 3 -32.84 -43.65 -32.65
C VAL A 3 -31.56 -42.93 -33.08
N PRO A 4 -31.13 -43.12 -34.34
CA PRO A 4 -29.74 -43.39 -34.69
C PRO A 4 -29.07 -42.25 -35.48
N ALA A 5 -27.80 -42.48 -35.79
CA ALA A 5 -26.97 -41.68 -36.70
C ALA A 5 -27.44 -41.80 -38.15
N GLU A 6 -27.54 -40.65 -38.84
CA GLU A 6 -27.45 -40.40 -40.29
C GLU A 6 -27.38 -38.87 -40.44
N GLU A 7 -26.63 -38.19 -41.30
CA GLU A 7 -25.60 -38.52 -42.28
C GLU A 7 -24.75 -37.25 -42.51
N LEU A 8 -23.58 -37.47 -43.11
CA LEU A 8 -22.57 -36.50 -43.48
C LEU A 8 -23.04 -35.60 -44.64
N ASP A 9 -22.92 -34.28 -44.46
CA ASP A 9 -22.70 -33.37 -45.59
C ASP A 9 -21.33 -32.68 -45.41
N LEU A 10 -20.31 -33.31 -45.99
CA LEU A 10 -19.11 -32.61 -46.45
C LEU A 10 -19.52 -31.79 -47.67
N ASP A 11 -19.38 -30.47 -47.60
CA ASP A 11 -18.67 -29.60 -48.57
C ASP A 11 -19.17 -28.14 -48.48
N TYR A 12 -19.00 -27.49 -47.32
CA TYR A 12 -19.18 -26.05 -47.21
C TYR A 12 -17.84 -25.33 -47.08
N GLN A 13 -17.28 -25.00 -48.25
CA GLN A 13 -16.15 -24.08 -48.42
C GLN A 13 -16.50 -22.68 -47.87
N PRO A 14 -15.66 -22.06 -47.01
CA PRO A 14 -15.86 -20.69 -46.55
C PRO A 14 -15.58 -19.69 -47.69
N GLN A 15 -16.59 -18.90 -48.05
CA GLN A 15 -16.46 -17.79 -49.00
C GLN A 15 -15.68 -16.63 -48.37
N SER A 16 -14.65 -16.18 -49.08
CA SER A 16 -13.93 -14.94 -48.80
C SER A 16 -14.66 -13.76 -49.44
N THR A 17 -14.94 -12.68 -48.69
CA THR A 17 -14.73 -11.28 -49.13
C THR A 17 -14.84 -10.28 -47.96
N VAL A 18 -13.70 -9.66 -47.64
CA VAL A 18 -13.48 -8.19 -47.56
C VAL A 18 -14.46 -7.35 -46.71
N ASN A 19 -14.03 -6.80 -45.56
CA ASN A 19 -13.60 -5.38 -45.42
C ASN A 19 -13.38 -4.96 -43.95
N GLU A 20 -12.47 -3.99 -43.83
CA GLU A 20 -11.98 -3.31 -42.63
C GLU A 20 -12.89 -2.11 -42.24
N GLN A 21 -12.74 -1.64 -40.98
CA GLN A 21 -13.33 -0.43 -40.35
C GLN A 21 -14.78 -0.57 -39.85
N ALA A 22 -15.25 0.03 -38.77
CA ALA A 22 -14.73 0.69 -37.56
C ALA A 22 -16.01 1.04 -36.76
N ASP A 23 -16.03 0.93 -35.44
CA ASP A 23 -17.09 1.60 -34.65
C ASP A 23 -16.57 1.87 -33.22
N THR A 24 -16.01 3.07 -33.07
CA THR A 24 -15.86 3.78 -31.80
C THR A 24 -16.50 5.14 -32.01
N ASN A 25 -17.57 5.44 -31.28
CA ASN A 25 -18.13 6.79 -31.16
C ASN A 25 -18.94 6.89 -29.86
N GLU A 26 -18.30 7.39 -28.80
CA GLU A 26 -18.56 8.66 -28.07
C GLU A 26 -19.98 8.89 -27.53
N GLN A 27 -20.04 9.22 -26.25
CA GLN A 27 -20.88 10.36 -25.86
C GLN A 27 -20.23 11.19 -24.77
N THR A 28 -20.20 12.48 -25.08
CA THR A 28 -19.52 13.63 -24.52
C THR A 28 -20.34 14.28 -23.41
N SER A 29 -19.68 14.77 -22.34
CA SER A 29 -20.04 16.02 -21.66
C SER A 29 -18.85 16.48 -20.79
N PHE A 30 -18.07 17.45 -21.27
CA PHE A 30 -18.17 18.86 -20.89
C PHE A 30 -18.04 19.09 -19.37
N PHE A 31 -16.82 19.41 -18.92
CA PHE A 31 -16.51 20.63 -18.17
C PHE A 31 -15.01 20.90 -18.35
N GLU A 32 -14.72 21.85 -19.22
CA GLU A 32 -13.45 22.56 -19.25
C GLU A 32 -13.68 23.80 -18.39
N GLU A 33 -13.03 23.88 -17.22
CA GLU A 33 -12.83 25.15 -16.54
C GLU A 33 -11.34 25.33 -16.29
N ASP A 34 -10.84 26.30 -17.04
CA ASP A 34 -9.53 26.92 -16.95
C ASP A 34 -9.31 27.44 -15.52
N GLN A 35 -8.41 26.79 -14.77
CA GLN A 35 -7.80 27.38 -13.59
C GLN A 35 -6.29 27.25 -13.72
N ALA A 36 -5.66 28.42 -13.83
CA ALA A 36 -4.23 28.66 -13.92
C ALA A 36 -3.40 27.85 -12.90
N PRO A 37 -2.09 27.66 -13.15
CA PRO A 37 -1.18 27.10 -12.17
C PRO A 37 -0.94 28.12 -11.04
N GLU A 38 -1.88 28.17 -10.10
CA GLU A 38 -1.77 28.98 -8.90
C GLU A 38 -0.95 28.21 -7.86
N ALA A 39 0.29 28.67 -7.73
CA ALA A 39 1.23 28.45 -6.65
C ALA A 39 0.63 27.83 -5.37
N ALA A 40 0.82 26.52 -5.20
CA ALA A 40 1.03 25.95 -3.88
C ALA A 40 2.54 25.83 -3.66
N ASP A 41 3.21 26.99 -3.65
CA ASP A 41 4.41 27.22 -2.86
C ASP A 41 4.03 27.12 -1.37
N ARG A 42 3.61 25.93 -0.95
CA ARG A 42 3.66 25.55 0.45
C ARG A 42 5.08 25.04 0.64
N ALA A 43 6.00 25.99 0.78
CA ALA A 43 7.25 25.75 1.44
C ALA A 43 6.92 25.22 2.84
N GLU A 44 6.78 23.89 2.92
CA GLU A 44 6.89 23.15 4.16
C GLU A 44 8.09 23.73 4.90
N PRO A 45 7.96 24.14 6.17
CA PRO A 45 9.10 24.62 6.93
C PRO A 45 10.14 23.53 6.80
N THR A 46 11.28 23.83 6.17
CA THR A 46 12.38 22.89 6.08
C THR A 46 12.76 22.60 7.53
N PRO A 47 12.47 21.40 8.08
CA PRO A 47 13.05 21.10 9.36
C PRO A 47 14.55 21.08 9.09
N SER A 48 15.27 21.78 9.93
CA SER A 48 16.68 21.60 10.23
C SER A 48 17.11 20.14 9.99
N PRO A 49 18.38 19.86 9.66
CA PRO A 49 18.84 18.51 9.35
C PRO A 49 18.85 17.62 10.60
N GLU A 50 17.68 17.33 11.16
CA GLU A 50 17.44 16.18 12.01
C GLU A 50 17.72 14.98 11.12
N LYS A 51 18.85 14.36 11.45
CA LYS A 51 19.42 13.28 10.66
C LYS A 51 18.52 12.07 10.83
N ILE A 52 17.67 11.83 9.84
CA ILE A 52 16.74 10.69 9.83
C ILE A 52 17.54 9.39 10.01
N PRO A 53 17.23 8.56 11.02
CA PRO A 53 17.97 7.34 11.34
C PRO A 53 17.57 6.18 10.42
N TYR A 54 17.82 6.33 9.11
CA TYR A 54 17.46 5.30 8.11
C TYR A 54 18.06 3.93 8.43
N SER A 55 19.31 3.90 8.87
CA SER A 55 20.02 2.66 9.18
C SER A 55 19.41 1.93 10.36
N GLU A 56 18.97 2.64 11.39
CA GLU A 56 18.43 2.05 12.61
C GLU A 56 17.06 1.44 12.32
N ILE A 57 16.16 2.18 11.65
CA ILE A 57 14.83 1.69 11.27
C ILE A 57 14.93 0.43 10.39
N VAL A 58 15.84 0.43 9.42
CA VAL A 58 16.01 -0.72 8.51
C VAL A 58 16.72 -1.88 9.20
N ALA A 59 17.69 -1.61 10.08
CA ALA A 59 18.34 -2.64 10.89
C ALA A 59 17.33 -3.32 11.80
N TYR A 60 16.44 -2.57 12.44
CA TYR A 60 15.37 -3.10 13.27
C TYR A 60 14.44 -4.02 12.47
N LEU A 61 13.96 -3.56 11.31
CA LEU A 61 13.16 -4.39 10.42
C LEU A 61 13.87 -5.70 10.03
N ASN A 62 15.17 -5.63 9.74
CA ASN A 62 15.97 -6.79 9.38
C ASN A 62 16.10 -7.78 10.54
N ASP A 63 16.33 -7.29 11.75
CA ASP A 63 16.44 -8.10 12.96
C ASP A 63 15.11 -8.80 13.27
N SER A 64 13.99 -8.06 13.29
CA SER A 64 12.67 -8.62 13.59
C SER A 64 12.20 -9.66 12.56
N THR A 65 12.58 -9.49 11.29
CA THR A 65 12.08 -10.36 10.20
C THR A 65 13.08 -11.41 9.72
N GLY A 66 14.33 -11.35 10.18
CA GLY A 66 15.43 -12.16 9.66
C GLY A 66 15.75 -11.87 8.19
N LYS A 67 15.43 -10.67 7.69
CA LYS A 67 15.66 -10.25 6.30
C LYS A 67 16.85 -9.29 6.21
N HIS A 68 17.23 -8.94 4.98
CA HIS A 68 18.41 -8.12 4.70
C HIS A 68 18.11 -6.99 3.72
N PHE A 69 17.20 -6.08 4.11
CA PHE A 69 16.93 -4.86 3.36
C PHE A 69 18.09 -3.85 3.49
N GLN A 70 18.27 -3.05 2.45
CA GLN A 70 19.33 -2.05 2.38
C GLN A 70 18.82 -0.67 2.78
N ALA A 71 19.42 -0.07 3.82
CA ALA A 71 19.12 1.30 4.24
C ALA A 71 19.58 2.36 3.22
N THR A 72 20.46 1.98 2.28
CA THR A 72 20.93 2.84 1.19
C THR A 72 19.97 2.87 0.01
N ALA A 73 19.01 1.95 -0.07
CA ALA A 73 18.07 1.88 -1.19
C ALA A 73 17.21 3.15 -1.26
N VAL A 74 17.16 3.77 -2.44
CA VAL A 74 16.46 5.04 -2.68
C VAL A 74 14.99 4.94 -2.28
N LYS A 75 14.28 3.91 -2.76
CA LYS A 75 12.86 3.69 -2.44
C LYS A 75 12.58 3.59 -0.93
N THR A 76 13.40 2.81 -0.21
CA THR A 76 13.25 2.65 1.24
C THR A 76 13.46 3.99 1.96
N ARG A 77 14.48 4.74 1.55
CA ARG A 77 14.77 6.06 2.13
C ARG A 77 13.66 7.06 1.85
N ASP A 78 13.09 7.05 0.65
CA ASP A 78 11.99 7.95 0.28
C ASP A 78 10.74 7.66 1.10
N LEU A 79 10.39 6.39 1.29
CA LEU A 79 9.27 5.98 2.13
C LEU A 79 9.48 6.38 3.59
N ILE A 80 10.66 6.08 4.16
CA ILE A 80 10.99 6.48 5.53
C ILE A 80 10.98 8.00 5.66
N LYS A 81 11.55 8.73 4.71
CA LYS A 81 11.56 10.20 4.72
C LYS A 81 10.16 10.78 4.68
N ALA A 82 9.28 10.25 3.83
CA ALA A 82 7.89 10.67 3.75
C ALA A 82 7.16 10.44 5.08
N ARG A 83 7.37 9.28 5.72
CA ARG A 83 6.78 8.98 7.03
C ARG A 83 7.40 9.79 8.16
N TRP A 84 8.69 10.06 8.12
CA TRP A 84 9.40 10.85 9.12
C TRP A 84 8.88 12.29 9.17
N ARG A 85 8.54 12.86 8.01
CA ARG A 85 7.95 14.22 7.96
C ARG A 85 6.57 14.28 8.64
N ALA A 86 5.78 13.20 8.53
CA ALA A 86 4.48 13.12 9.18
C ALA A 86 4.59 12.70 10.66
N HIS A 87 5.50 11.78 10.96
CA HIS A 87 5.74 11.19 12.27
C HIS A 87 7.26 11.17 12.54
N PRO A 88 7.84 12.25 13.07
CA PRO A 88 9.27 12.37 13.32
C PRO A 88 9.69 11.62 14.60
N ASN A 89 9.20 10.39 14.78
CA ASN A 89 9.56 9.55 15.92
C ASN A 89 9.88 8.13 15.43
N GLN A 90 11.07 7.64 15.76
CA GLN A 90 11.53 6.30 15.46
C GLN A 90 10.65 5.22 16.11
N ASP A 91 10.15 5.46 17.33
CA ASP A 91 9.31 4.50 18.06
C ASP A 91 8.06 4.10 17.26
N HIS A 92 7.52 5.01 16.44
CA HIS A 92 6.38 4.71 15.59
C HIS A 92 6.73 3.70 14.49
N PHE A 93 7.95 3.76 13.95
CA PHE A 93 8.42 2.78 12.97
C PHE A 93 8.60 1.42 13.61
N GLU A 94 9.25 1.37 14.78
CA GLU A 94 9.46 0.14 15.54
C GLU A 94 8.13 -0.52 15.91
N LYS A 95 7.15 0.25 16.43
CA LYS A 95 5.81 -0.24 16.75
C LYS A 95 5.10 -0.88 15.55
N VAL A 96 5.17 -0.26 14.37
CA VAL A 96 4.58 -0.82 13.15
C VAL A 96 5.29 -2.11 12.75
N ILE A 97 6.61 -2.14 12.85
CA ILE A 97 7.42 -3.33 12.55
C ILE A 97 7.04 -4.46 13.50
N ASP A 98 6.96 -4.21 14.80
CA ASP A 98 6.61 -5.23 15.80
C ASP A 98 5.21 -5.77 15.58
N THR A 99 4.23 -4.87 15.44
CA THR A 99 2.81 -5.23 15.25
C THR A 99 2.64 -6.12 14.01
N LYS A 100 3.31 -5.77 12.90
CA LYS A 100 3.20 -6.54 11.67
C LYS A 100 4.05 -7.78 11.66
N THR A 101 5.21 -7.76 12.28
CA THR A 101 6.05 -8.95 12.43
C THR A 101 5.31 -10.00 13.25
N ASP A 102 4.72 -9.63 14.39
CA ASP A 102 3.94 -10.57 15.20
C ASP A 102 2.78 -11.22 14.40
N GLN A 103 2.03 -10.40 13.65
CA GLN A 103 0.89 -10.87 12.85
C GLN A 103 1.29 -11.68 11.60
N TRP A 104 2.35 -11.29 10.89
CA TRP A 104 2.64 -11.79 9.55
C TRP A 104 3.87 -12.70 9.48
N LEU A 105 4.76 -12.68 10.47
CA LEU A 105 6.00 -13.47 10.43
C LEU A 105 5.70 -14.97 10.37
N ASN A 106 4.71 -15.42 11.14
CA ASN A 106 4.29 -16.82 11.22
C ASN A 106 3.29 -17.24 10.13
N ASP A 107 2.77 -16.29 9.36
CA ASP A 107 1.82 -16.57 8.27
C ASP A 107 2.59 -16.77 6.95
N PRO A 108 2.49 -17.96 6.30
CA PRO A 108 3.23 -18.27 5.08
C PRO A 108 2.85 -17.39 3.88
N THR A 109 1.64 -16.82 3.89
CA THR A 109 1.15 -15.91 2.85
C THR A 109 1.49 -14.47 3.18
N MET A 110 1.48 -14.07 4.45
CA MET A 110 1.66 -12.67 4.83
C MET A 110 3.13 -12.27 5.04
N ASN A 111 4.01 -13.21 5.40
CA ASN A 111 5.44 -12.94 5.64
C ASN A 111 6.14 -12.20 4.48
N LYS A 112 5.75 -12.47 3.22
CA LYS A 112 6.31 -11.80 2.04
C LYS A 112 6.03 -10.29 1.97
N PHE A 113 5.05 -9.80 2.74
CA PHE A 113 4.69 -8.39 2.83
C PHE A 113 5.42 -7.64 3.94
N LEU A 114 6.26 -8.32 4.75
CA LEU A 114 7.17 -7.69 5.71
C LEU A 114 8.35 -7.03 4.99
N ARG A 115 8.08 -5.92 4.31
CA ARG A 115 9.05 -5.14 3.50
C ARG A 115 8.81 -3.64 3.72
N PRO A 116 9.83 -2.78 3.51
CA PRO A 116 9.69 -1.33 3.67
C PRO A 116 8.56 -0.73 2.82
N GLU A 117 8.40 -1.20 1.58
CA GLU A 117 7.35 -0.73 0.66
C GLU A 117 5.92 -0.92 1.20
N THR A 118 5.69 -2.02 1.91
CA THR A 118 4.37 -2.31 2.47
C THR A 118 4.19 -1.68 3.83
N LEU A 119 5.17 -1.81 4.73
CA LEU A 119 5.08 -1.30 6.11
C LEU A 119 5.07 0.23 6.16
N PHE A 120 5.90 0.88 5.35
CA PHE A 120 6.00 2.34 5.28
C PHE A 120 5.16 2.94 4.13
N GLY A 121 4.28 2.12 3.56
CA GLY A 121 3.31 2.53 2.55
C GLY A 121 2.20 3.44 3.11
N PRO A 122 1.16 3.75 2.33
CA PRO A 122 0.09 4.68 2.72
C PRO A 122 -0.70 4.22 3.95
N LYS A 123 -0.64 2.93 4.30
CA LYS A 123 -1.33 2.34 5.46
C LYS A 123 -0.53 2.41 6.76
N PHE A 124 0.61 3.11 6.79
CA PHE A 124 1.47 3.21 7.98
C PHE A 124 0.70 3.63 9.24
N GLU A 125 -0.10 4.68 9.15
CA GLU A 125 -0.89 5.18 10.28
C GLU A 125 -1.95 4.17 10.76
N SER A 126 -2.56 3.41 9.83
CA SER A 126 -3.45 2.30 10.19
C SER A 126 -2.70 1.27 11.01
N TYR A 127 -1.52 0.84 10.54
CA TYR A 127 -0.71 -0.15 11.23
C TYR A 127 -0.22 0.31 12.59
N LEU A 128 0.07 1.60 12.74
CA LEU A 128 0.47 2.20 14.01
C LEU A 128 -0.66 2.13 15.06
N ASN A 129 -1.90 2.21 14.60
CA ASN A 129 -3.10 2.21 15.42
C ASN A 129 -3.66 0.80 15.69
N GLU A 130 -3.40 -0.17 14.81
CA GLU A 130 -3.95 -1.55 14.87
C GLU A 130 -3.53 -2.38 16.11
N GLY A 131 -2.45 -2.01 16.80
CA GLY A 131 -2.00 -2.63 18.06
C GLY A 131 -2.24 -1.79 19.31
N THR A 132 -2.80 -0.59 19.14
CA THR A 132 -3.30 0.20 20.27
C THR A 132 -4.69 -0.35 20.57
N THR A 133 -4.77 -1.34 21.45
CA THR A 133 -5.96 -1.44 22.30
C THR A 133 -6.23 -0.02 22.82
N PRO A 134 -7.50 0.44 22.88
CA PRO A 134 -7.80 1.69 23.54
C PRO A 134 -7.02 1.65 24.83
N ILE A 135 -6.16 2.65 25.01
CA ILE A 135 -5.47 2.83 26.26
C ILE A 135 -6.65 2.79 27.25
N GLU A 136 -6.73 1.76 28.10
CA GLU A 136 -7.42 1.89 29.37
C GLU A 136 -6.61 2.99 30.05
N THR A 137 -6.88 4.22 29.64
CA THR A 137 -6.29 5.41 30.20
C THR A 137 -6.55 5.26 31.69
N ASP A 138 -5.61 5.69 32.53
CA ASP A 138 -5.80 5.75 33.99
C ASP A 138 -7.16 6.36 34.40
N PHE A 139 -7.90 6.99 33.49
CA PHE A 139 -9.32 7.28 33.55
C PHE A 139 -10.26 6.11 33.90
N GLU A 140 -10.13 4.92 33.30
CA GLU A 140 -10.96 3.76 33.63
C GLU A 140 -10.61 3.18 35.01
N LYS A 141 -9.33 3.24 35.38
CA LYS A 141 -8.86 2.93 36.73
C LYS A 141 -9.42 3.93 37.76
N TYR A 142 -9.44 5.23 37.43
CA TYR A 142 -10.05 6.27 38.26
C TYR A 142 -11.58 6.13 38.39
N LEU A 143 -12.28 5.71 37.33
CA LEU A 143 -13.73 5.48 37.36
C LEU A 143 -14.10 4.27 38.21
N LYS A 144 -13.24 3.24 38.26
CA LYS A 144 -13.45 2.05 39.09
C LYS A 144 -13.07 2.25 40.56
N GLU A 145 -12.31 3.29 40.87
CA GLU A 145 -11.88 3.66 42.23
C GLU A 145 -12.79 4.74 42.86
N LEU A 146 -13.86 5.14 42.14
CA LEU A 146 -14.91 6.07 42.58
C LEU A 146 -16.27 5.40 42.86
N GLU A 147 -16.39 4.09 42.67
CA GLU A 147 -17.50 3.25 43.19
C GLU A 147 -17.12 2.63 44.55
#